data_AF-A0A0Q9PEJ5-F1
#
_entry.id   AF-A0A0Q9PEJ5-F1
#
_cell.length_a   1.000
_cell.length_b   1.000
_cell.length_c   1.000
_cell.angle_alpha   90.00
_cell.angle_beta   90.00
_cell.angle_gamma   90.00
#
_symmetry.space_group_name_H-M   'P 1'
#
loop_
_entity.id
_entity.type
_entity.pdbx_description
1 polymer ?
#
loop_
_entity_poly.entity_id
_entity_poly.type
_entity_poly.pdbx_seq_one_letter_code
_entity_poly.pdbx_strand_id
1 'polypeptide(L)'
;MLPVVALVGRPNVGKSTLFNALTRSRDALVADMPGVTRDRHYGVCRTGERPFVVVDTGGLSGVEEAMDVLTAQQVRLAIEEAQLLVFVVDARDGLLPQDHVILGELRRSGKPIIAAVNKTDGLDEQDALAEFASFGIGATLPLSAAHNRGTEELIATVLPLLPADEAETADEDEDDSIRVAIVGRPNAGKSTLINRLLGEERLIVSNVAGTTRDPIRVPLERDGRRYTLIDTAGVRRKARVEEAVEKFSVIKTLQSMAAAQVVVVMIDARENLADQDLTLIGHAVDEGRALVIAVNKWDGMDAYQREQCQRALERRLVFVDWAKQVFISALHGSGLRELMRAVVRAHAAATKELGSSELTKTLEKAYESYQPPLVRGHAPKLRFAHPGGSNPPTIVIHGSRTKHIAPAYQRYLENFFRKRFRLEGTPIRISFRDGDNPFAGKKNVLTEGQIRKRQRMIREMKKRKR
;
A
#
# COMPACT_ATOMS: atom_id res chain seq x y z
N MET A 1 3.57 14.02 3.77
CA MET A 1 2.45 13.08 3.50
C MET A 1 2.64 12.40 2.14
N LEU A 2 1.98 11.26 1.84
CA LEU A 2 2.04 10.66 0.51
C LEU A 2 1.42 11.62 -0.53
N PRO A 3 2.16 12.01 -1.59
CA PRO A 3 1.61 12.82 -2.67
C PRO A 3 0.61 12.02 -3.50
N VAL A 4 -0.27 12.72 -4.21
CA VAL A 4 -1.41 12.19 -4.94
C VAL A 4 -1.28 12.56 -6.42
N VAL A 5 -1.43 11.55 -7.27
CA VAL A 5 -1.39 11.65 -8.73
C VAL A 5 -2.72 11.18 -9.29
N ALA A 6 -3.39 12.01 -10.08
CA ALA A 6 -4.64 11.62 -10.75
C ALA A 6 -4.38 11.24 -12.22
N LEU A 7 -4.90 10.09 -12.63
CA LEU A 7 -4.96 9.66 -14.03
C LEU A 7 -6.26 10.19 -14.62
N VAL A 8 -6.16 11.14 -15.56
CA VAL A 8 -7.31 11.80 -16.18
C VAL A 8 -7.26 11.63 -17.69
N GLY A 9 -8.41 11.46 -18.33
CA GLY A 9 -8.51 11.27 -19.76
C GLY A 9 -9.86 10.69 -20.14
N ARG A 10 -10.16 10.67 -21.44
CA ARG A 10 -11.42 10.11 -21.97
C ARG A 10 -11.65 8.64 -21.57
N PRO A 11 -12.88 8.14 -21.66
CA PRO A 11 -13.13 6.69 -21.57
C PRO A 11 -12.26 5.88 -22.53
N ASN A 12 -11.92 4.65 -22.16
CA ASN A 12 -11.22 3.65 -23.00
C ASN A 12 -9.78 3.96 -23.46
N VAL A 13 -9.18 5.09 -23.06
CA VAL A 13 -7.75 5.41 -23.33
C VAL A 13 -6.76 4.53 -22.54
N GLY A 14 -7.25 3.67 -21.64
CA GLY A 14 -6.45 2.72 -20.87
C GLY A 14 -5.97 3.21 -19.49
N LYS A 15 -6.68 4.18 -18.88
CA LYS A 15 -6.41 4.68 -17.51
C LYS A 15 -6.35 3.56 -16.47
N SER A 16 -7.35 2.67 -16.43
CA SER A 16 -7.39 1.57 -15.46
C SER A 16 -6.29 0.54 -15.68
N THR A 17 -5.88 0.32 -16.93
CA THR A 17 -4.72 -0.52 -17.25
C THR A 17 -3.42 0.12 -16.73
N LEU A 18 -3.25 1.43 -16.92
CA LEU A 18 -2.10 2.18 -16.39
C LEU A 18 -2.12 2.20 -14.85
N PHE A 19 -3.27 2.41 -14.23
CA PHE A 19 -3.45 2.33 -12.78
C PHE A 19 -2.97 0.99 -12.22
N ASN A 20 -3.40 -0.11 -12.84
CA ASN A 20 -3.01 -1.48 -12.47
C ASN A 20 -1.51 -1.74 -12.67
N ALA A 21 -0.93 -1.22 -13.75
CA ALA A 21 0.50 -1.29 -14.02
C ALA A 21 1.32 -0.54 -12.94
N LEU A 22 0.89 0.68 -12.57
CA LEU A 22 1.57 1.52 -11.57
C LEU A 22 1.44 0.97 -10.15
N THR A 23 0.27 0.42 -9.80
CA THR A 23 0.01 -0.15 -8.47
C THR A 23 0.48 -1.60 -8.34
N ARG A 24 1.00 -2.20 -9.44
CA ARG A 24 1.46 -3.60 -9.53
C ARG A 24 0.39 -4.59 -9.06
N SER A 25 -0.82 -4.41 -9.58
CA SER A 25 -2.04 -5.10 -9.18
C SER A 25 -1.99 -6.62 -9.39
N ARG A 26 -1.60 -7.36 -8.35
CA ARG A 26 -2.43 -8.50 -7.92
C ARG A 26 -3.37 -8.12 -6.77
N ASP A 27 -3.18 -6.93 -6.19
CA ASP A 27 -3.87 -6.44 -5.00
C ASP A 27 -4.56 -5.08 -5.22
N ALA A 28 -4.92 -4.72 -6.46
CA ALA A 28 -5.83 -3.60 -6.71
C ALA A 28 -7.24 -4.00 -6.25
N LEU A 29 -7.44 -3.99 -4.93
CA LEU A 29 -8.77 -4.06 -4.35
C LEU A 29 -9.42 -2.69 -4.58
N VAL A 30 -10.44 -2.71 -5.43
CA VAL A 30 -11.45 -1.64 -5.54
C VAL A 30 -11.91 -1.32 -4.12
N ALA A 31 -11.54 -0.14 -3.62
CA ALA A 31 -12.01 0.31 -2.32
C ALA A 31 -13.47 0.79 -2.48
N ASP A 32 -14.43 -0.12 -2.38
CA ASP A 32 -15.85 0.20 -2.23
C ASP A 32 -16.07 0.83 -0.85
N MET A 33 -15.84 2.15 -0.73
CA MET A 33 -16.07 2.90 0.50
C MET A 33 -17.43 3.63 0.45
N PRO A 34 -18.32 3.50 1.46
CA PRO A 34 -19.52 4.34 1.54
C PRO A 34 -19.12 5.80 1.71
N GLY A 35 -19.57 6.66 0.80
CA GLY A 35 -19.25 8.09 0.76
C GLY A 35 -18.38 8.51 -0.42
N VAL A 36 -17.67 7.59 -1.08
CA VAL A 36 -17.10 7.86 -2.41
C VAL A 36 -18.10 7.51 -3.49
N THR A 37 -18.11 8.31 -4.56
CA THR A 37 -18.72 7.90 -5.83
C THR A 37 -18.06 6.60 -6.26
N ARG A 38 -18.87 5.60 -6.62
CA ARG A 38 -18.50 4.22 -7.03
C ARG A 38 -17.52 4.13 -8.23
N ASP A 39 -17.04 5.28 -8.70
CA ASP A 39 -16.44 5.49 -10.02
C ASP A 39 -14.93 5.76 -9.95
N ARG A 40 -14.27 5.60 -8.79
CA ARG A 40 -12.83 5.90 -8.61
C ARG A 40 -12.07 4.79 -7.91
N HIS A 41 -10.94 4.42 -8.49
CA HIS A 41 -9.97 3.49 -7.90
C HIS A 41 -8.81 4.26 -7.28
N TYR A 42 -8.42 3.85 -6.07
CA TYR A 42 -7.28 4.41 -5.34
C TYR A 42 -6.27 3.31 -5.11
N GLY A 43 -4.99 3.61 -5.30
CA GLY A 43 -3.91 2.67 -5.04
C GLY A 43 -2.62 3.41 -4.77
N VAL A 44 -1.59 2.69 -4.33
CA VAL A 44 -0.29 3.29 -4.03
C VAL A 44 0.73 2.74 -5.04
N CYS A 45 1.33 3.64 -5.81
CA CYS A 45 2.52 3.30 -6.58
C CYS A 45 3.70 3.26 -5.62
N ARG A 46 4.31 2.07 -5.48
CA ARG A 46 5.52 1.85 -4.65
C ARG A 46 6.76 1.60 -5.51
N THR A 47 6.68 1.90 -6.80
CA THR A 47 7.80 1.77 -7.73
C THR A 47 8.56 3.09 -7.74
N GLY A 48 9.90 3.01 -7.64
CA GLY A 48 10.76 4.19 -7.54
C GLY A 48 11.23 4.44 -6.11
N GLU A 49 11.89 5.57 -5.90
CA GLU A 49 12.49 5.93 -4.60
C GLU A 49 11.43 6.36 -3.58
N ARG A 50 10.33 6.96 -4.05
CA ARG A 50 9.28 7.52 -3.20
C ARG A 50 7.88 7.03 -3.59
N PRO A 51 7.09 6.51 -2.65
CA PRO A 51 5.71 6.10 -2.93
C PRO A 51 4.76 7.28 -3.11
N PHE A 52 3.73 7.09 -3.93
CA PHE A 52 2.66 8.08 -4.13
C PHE A 52 1.30 7.41 -4.37
N VAL A 53 0.22 8.09 -4.01
CA VAL A 53 -1.16 7.64 -4.26
C VAL A 53 -1.51 7.90 -5.73
N VAL A 54 -2.08 6.90 -6.40
CA VAL A 54 -2.64 7.01 -7.74
C VAL A 54 -4.16 6.97 -7.63
N VAL A 55 -4.82 7.88 -8.33
CA VAL A 55 -6.28 7.95 -8.45
C VAL A 55 -6.67 7.72 -9.90
N ASP A 56 -7.43 6.67 -10.17
CA ASP A 56 -8.07 6.48 -11.48
C ASP A 56 -9.46 7.12 -11.44
N THR A 57 -9.72 8.04 -12.36
CA THR A 57 -11.01 8.73 -12.48
C THR A 57 -12.03 7.95 -13.32
N GLY A 58 -11.75 6.71 -13.73
CA GLY A 58 -12.56 5.97 -14.71
C GLY A 58 -13.30 4.73 -14.19
N GLY A 59 -14.64 4.77 -14.33
CA GLY A 59 -15.53 3.62 -14.14
C GLY A 59 -16.96 3.80 -14.65
N LEU A 60 -17.24 4.59 -15.70
CA LEU A 60 -18.55 4.62 -16.37
C LEU A 60 -18.59 3.56 -17.47
N SER A 61 -18.83 2.31 -17.10
CA SER A 61 -19.38 1.31 -18.02
C SER A 61 -20.83 1.09 -17.62
N GLY A 62 -21.77 1.87 -18.19
CA GLY A 62 -23.19 1.55 -18.02
C GLY A 62 -24.29 2.58 -18.27
N VAL A 63 -24.06 3.87 -18.55
CA VAL A 63 -25.18 4.80 -18.78
C VAL A 63 -24.87 5.78 -19.91
N GLU A 64 -25.41 5.49 -21.09
CA GLU A 64 -25.11 6.19 -22.35
C GLU A 64 -25.77 7.57 -22.52
N GLU A 65 -26.56 8.10 -21.57
CA GLU A 65 -27.43 9.25 -21.88
C GLU A 65 -27.34 10.47 -20.92
N ALA A 66 -26.39 10.52 -19.97
CA ALA A 66 -26.23 11.67 -19.05
C ALA A 66 -24.77 12.08 -18.76
N MET A 67 -23.87 11.91 -19.74
CA MET A 67 -22.42 11.81 -19.52
C MET A 67 -21.66 13.13 -19.25
N ASP A 68 -22.09 14.28 -19.73
CA ASP A 68 -21.21 15.47 -19.77
C ASP A 68 -21.03 16.18 -18.41
N VAL A 69 -22.09 16.29 -17.60
CA VAL A 69 -22.04 17.04 -16.33
C VAL A 69 -21.40 16.21 -15.19
N LEU A 70 -21.71 14.91 -15.15
CA LEU A 70 -21.20 14.00 -14.12
C LEU A 70 -19.70 13.71 -14.31
N THR A 71 -19.24 13.56 -15.56
CA THR A 71 -17.82 13.36 -15.87
C THR A 71 -16.99 14.59 -15.50
N ALA A 72 -17.50 15.81 -15.76
CA ALA A 72 -16.81 17.05 -15.40
C ALA A 72 -16.67 17.24 -13.89
N GLN A 73 -17.71 16.93 -13.09
CA GLN A 73 -17.62 16.97 -11.63
C GLN A 73 -16.63 15.94 -11.07
N GLN A 74 -16.54 14.75 -11.67
CA GLN A 74 -15.59 13.72 -11.27
C GLN A 74 -14.13 14.14 -11.53
N VAL A 75 -13.87 14.68 -12.72
CA VAL A 75 -12.56 15.22 -13.11
C VAL A 75 -12.15 16.34 -12.16
N ARG A 76 -13.05 17.28 -11.83
CA ARG A 76 -12.74 18.39 -10.91
C ARG A 76 -12.35 17.94 -9.52
N LEU A 77 -13.09 17.01 -8.91
CA LEU A 77 -12.76 16.53 -7.57
C LEU A 77 -11.41 15.79 -7.55
N ALA A 78 -11.10 14.98 -8.57
CA ALA A 78 -9.80 14.32 -8.68
C ALA A 78 -8.66 15.34 -8.89
N ILE A 79 -8.92 16.36 -9.71
CA ILE A 79 -8.02 17.49 -9.88
C ILE A 79 -7.77 18.19 -8.55
N GLU A 80 -8.80 18.50 -7.77
CA GLU A 80 -8.69 19.20 -6.48
C GLU A 80 -7.78 18.47 -5.48
N GLU A 81 -7.90 17.15 -5.38
CA GLU A 81 -7.16 16.32 -4.43
C GLU A 81 -5.72 15.98 -4.87
N ALA A 82 -5.45 15.96 -6.18
CA ALA A 82 -4.13 15.60 -6.72
C ALA A 82 -3.10 16.74 -6.60
N GLN A 83 -1.82 16.42 -6.50
CA GLN A 83 -0.72 17.39 -6.65
C GLN A 83 -0.16 17.39 -8.08
N LEU A 84 -0.36 16.30 -8.83
CA LEU A 84 0.06 16.17 -10.22
C LEU A 84 -0.99 15.43 -11.04
N LEU A 85 -1.14 15.81 -12.31
CA LEU A 85 -2.11 15.26 -13.23
C LEU A 85 -1.40 14.50 -14.36
N VAL A 86 -1.76 13.24 -14.57
CA VAL A 86 -1.33 12.46 -15.74
C VAL A 86 -2.49 12.40 -16.71
N PHE A 87 -2.35 13.14 -17.82
CA PHE A 87 -3.33 13.18 -18.89
C PHE A 87 -3.10 12.02 -19.87
N VAL A 88 -3.94 10.98 -19.77
CA VAL A 88 -3.83 9.77 -20.58
C VAL A 88 -4.63 9.93 -21.87
N VAL A 89 -3.97 9.74 -23.00
CA VAL A 89 -4.57 9.75 -24.35
C VAL A 89 -4.24 8.47 -25.10
N ASP A 90 -4.94 8.21 -26.21
CA ASP A 90 -4.78 6.98 -26.99
C ASP A 90 -4.08 7.28 -28.31
N ALA A 91 -2.90 6.68 -28.53
CA ALA A 91 -2.11 6.84 -29.74
C ALA A 91 -2.81 6.34 -31.01
N ARG A 92 -3.76 5.40 -30.88
CA ARG A 92 -4.44 4.77 -32.02
C ARG A 92 -5.65 5.57 -32.48
N ASP A 93 -6.37 6.15 -31.52
CA ASP A 93 -7.52 7.00 -31.82
C ASP A 93 -7.08 8.40 -32.27
N GLY A 94 -5.84 8.78 -32.00
CA GLY A 94 -5.32 10.11 -32.27
C GLY A 94 -5.95 11.17 -31.37
N LEU A 95 -5.88 12.42 -31.81
CA LEU A 95 -6.38 13.56 -31.06
C LEU A 95 -7.88 13.77 -31.31
N LEU A 96 -8.67 13.78 -30.23
CA LEU A 96 -10.13 13.96 -30.32
C LEU A 96 -10.59 15.27 -29.65
N PRO A 97 -11.72 15.88 -30.07
CA PRO A 97 -12.19 17.16 -29.51
C PRO A 97 -12.39 17.16 -27.99
N GLN A 98 -12.82 16.01 -27.44
CA GLN A 98 -13.00 15.83 -26.01
C GLN A 98 -11.67 15.96 -25.23
N ASP A 99 -10.52 15.65 -25.84
CA ASP A 99 -9.20 15.83 -25.21
C ASP A 99 -8.90 17.30 -24.97
N HIS A 100 -9.26 18.17 -25.91
CA HIS A 100 -9.11 19.61 -25.74
C HIS A 100 -10.00 20.15 -24.61
N VAL A 101 -11.21 19.62 -24.46
CA VAL A 101 -12.12 20.00 -23.35
C VAL A 101 -11.50 19.60 -22.01
N ILE A 102 -11.06 18.35 -21.88
CA ILE A 102 -10.43 17.84 -20.66
C ILE A 102 -9.14 18.62 -20.36
N LEU A 103 -8.27 18.80 -21.35
CA LEU A 103 -7.03 19.57 -21.21
C LEU A 103 -7.29 21.02 -20.79
N GLY A 104 -8.36 21.64 -21.30
CA GLY A 104 -8.81 22.96 -20.88
C GLY A 104 -9.15 23.02 -19.38
N GLU A 105 -9.83 22.00 -18.85
CA GLU A 105 -10.10 21.89 -17.40
C GLU A 105 -8.81 21.63 -16.60
N LEU A 106 -7.94 20.73 -17.07
CA LEU A 106 -6.67 20.43 -16.40
C LEU A 106 -5.79 21.68 -16.29
N ARG A 107 -5.69 22.50 -17.34
CA ARG A 107 -4.89 23.74 -17.33
C ARG A 107 -5.41 24.77 -16.34
N ARG A 108 -6.74 24.89 -16.16
CA ARG A 108 -7.33 25.81 -15.18
C ARG A 108 -6.96 25.47 -13.73
N SER A 109 -6.54 24.23 -13.47
CA SER A 109 -6.11 23.81 -12.13
C SER A 109 -4.78 24.43 -11.67
N GLY A 110 -3.92 24.87 -12.61
CA GLY A 110 -2.58 25.36 -12.31
C GLY A 110 -1.59 24.29 -11.82
N LYS A 111 -1.97 23.01 -11.84
CA LYS A 111 -1.13 21.89 -11.38
C LYS A 111 -0.22 21.38 -12.51
N PRO A 112 0.94 20.76 -12.19
CA PRO A 112 1.77 20.09 -13.19
C PRO A 112 0.99 19.02 -13.95
N ILE A 113 1.16 18.98 -15.28
CA ILE A 113 0.50 18.02 -16.18
C ILE A 113 1.57 17.27 -16.96
N ILE A 114 1.48 15.94 -16.97
CA ILE A 114 2.23 15.06 -17.87
C ILE A 114 1.25 14.42 -18.85
N ALA A 115 1.55 14.46 -20.15
CA ALA A 115 0.80 13.72 -21.15
C ALA A 115 1.35 12.29 -21.30
N ALA A 116 0.48 11.31 -21.20
CA ALA A 116 0.75 9.89 -21.26
C ALA A 116 0.06 9.33 -22.51
N VAL A 117 0.79 9.18 -23.60
CA VAL A 117 0.28 8.69 -24.89
C VAL A 117 0.31 7.17 -24.86
N ASN A 118 -0.83 6.54 -24.57
CA ASN A 118 -0.95 5.11 -24.33
C ASN A 118 -1.24 4.33 -25.63
N LYS A 119 -1.07 2.99 -25.58
CA LYS A 119 -1.31 2.05 -26.70
C LYS A 119 -0.39 2.25 -27.91
N THR A 120 0.86 2.67 -27.67
CA THR A 120 1.89 2.86 -28.72
C THR A 120 2.46 1.55 -29.29
N ASP A 121 1.85 0.41 -28.99
CA ASP A 121 2.31 -0.91 -29.44
C ASP A 121 2.35 -1.01 -30.97
N GLY A 122 3.55 -1.23 -31.50
CA GLY A 122 3.77 -1.39 -32.95
C GLY A 122 3.80 -0.08 -33.74
N LEU A 123 3.79 1.07 -33.07
CA LEU A 123 3.98 2.38 -33.67
C LEU A 123 5.43 2.86 -33.45
N ASP A 124 5.92 3.70 -34.36
CA ASP A 124 7.12 4.48 -34.10
C ASP A 124 6.82 5.54 -33.03
N GLU A 125 7.76 5.75 -32.09
CA GLU A 125 7.55 6.66 -30.96
C GLU A 125 7.42 8.12 -31.43
N GLN A 126 8.13 8.53 -32.49
CA GLN A 126 8.05 9.90 -33.00
C GLN A 126 6.69 10.15 -33.65
N ASP A 127 6.23 9.20 -34.46
CA ASP A 127 4.94 9.27 -35.13
C ASP A 127 3.78 9.29 -34.12
N ALA A 128 3.85 8.42 -33.09
CA ALA A 128 2.84 8.35 -32.06
C ALA A 128 2.71 9.63 -31.22
N LEU A 129 3.80 10.40 -31.07
CA LEU A 129 3.82 11.63 -30.27
C LEU A 129 3.53 12.90 -31.08
N ALA A 130 3.76 12.88 -32.40
CA ALA A 130 3.73 14.06 -33.25
C ALA A 130 2.40 14.84 -33.16
N GLU A 131 1.27 14.12 -33.18
CA GLU A 131 -0.07 14.73 -33.14
C GLU A 131 -0.36 15.41 -31.79
N PHE A 132 0.16 14.85 -30.69
CA PHE A 132 -0.06 15.33 -29.33
C PHE A 132 0.85 16.49 -28.92
N ALA A 133 1.86 16.82 -29.72
CA ALA A 133 2.67 18.02 -29.53
C ALA A 133 1.81 19.31 -29.53
N SER A 134 0.67 19.29 -30.23
CA SER A 134 -0.32 20.37 -30.25
C SER A 134 -0.91 20.71 -28.88
N PHE A 135 -0.84 19.80 -27.91
CA PHE A 135 -1.23 20.06 -26.53
C PHE A 135 -0.30 21.02 -25.80
N GLY A 136 0.91 21.30 -26.32
CA GLY A 136 1.85 22.22 -25.66
C GLY A 136 2.23 21.81 -24.24
N ILE A 137 2.21 20.51 -23.94
CA ILE A 137 2.63 19.95 -22.65
C ILE A 137 4.10 19.55 -22.80
N GLY A 138 4.98 20.10 -21.96
CA GLY A 138 6.42 19.88 -22.07
C GLY A 138 6.86 18.44 -21.81
N ALA A 139 6.11 17.69 -20.98
CA ALA A 139 6.37 16.28 -20.69
C ALA A 139 5.29 15.41 -21.35
N THR A 140 5.59 14.88 -22.54
CA THR A 140 4.71 13.95 -23.28
C THR A 140 5.46 12.64 -23.50
N LEU A 141 4.94 11.55 -22.96
CA LEU A 141 5.63 10.26 -22.90
C LEU A 141 4.84 9.16 -23.62
N PRO A 142 5.50 8.32 -24.45
CA PRO A 142 4.87 7.18 -25.07
C PRO A 142 4.77 6.01 -24.08
N LEU A 143 3.63 5.34 -24.04
CA LEU A 143 3.33 4.27 -23.08
C LEU A 143 2.61 3.10 -23.75
N SER A 144 2.90 1.91 -23.24
CA SER A 144 2.02 0.77 -23.38
C SER A 144 1.74 0.18 -22.01
N ALA A 145 0.62 0.60 -21.42
CA ALA A 145 0.20 0.12 -20.11
C ALA A 145 -0.05 -1.39 -20.09
N ALA A 146 -0.58 -1.96 -21.19
CA ALA A 146 -0.88 -3.38 -21.31
C ALA A 146 0.40 -4.25 -21.28
N HIS A 147 1.51 -3.72 -21.78
CA HIS A 147 2.81 -4.40 -21.81
C HIS A 147 3.79 -3.84 -20.77
N ASN A 148 3.33 -2.96 -19.86
CA ASN A 148 4.13 -2.30 -18.84
C ASN A 148 5.41 -1.62 -19.40
N ARG A 149 5.30 -1.01 -20.59
CA ARG A 149 6.40 -0.28 -21.25
C ARG A 149 6.22 1.22 -21.05
N GLY A 150 7.32 1.91 -20.73
CA GLY A 150 7.37 3.36 -20.47
C GLY A 150 6.83 3.78 -19.09
N THR A 151 6.28 2.85 -18.30
CA THR A 151 5.78 3.14 -16.95
C THR A 151 6.88 3.59 -16.00
N GLU A 152 8.11 3.03 -16.13
CA GLU A 152 9.27 3.45 -15.33
C GLU A 152 9.69 4.88 -15.65
N GLU A 153 9.66 5.28 -16.93
CA GLU A 153 9.95 6.64 -17.37
C GLU A 153 8.86 7.63 -16.92
N LEU A 154 7.59 7.23 -16.98
CA LEU A 154 6.49 8.00 -16.40
C LEU A 154 6.73 8.25 -14.92
N ILE A 155 7.09 7.23 -14.15
CA ILE A 155 7.40 7.37 -12.72
C ILE A 155 8.60 8.30 -12.52
N ALA A 156 9.69 8.11 -13.27
CA ALA A 156 10.87 8.95 -13.20
C ALA A 156 10.58 10.44 -13.51
N THR A 157 9.57 10.71 -14.34
CA THR A 157 9.12 12.07 -14.68
C THR A 157 8.14 12.64 -13.65
N VAL A 158 7.31 11.78 -13.05
CA VAL A 158 6.35 12.17 -12.00
C VAL A 158 7.09 12.59 -10.72
N LEU A 159 8.03 11.77 -10.24
CA LEU A 159 8.65 11.94 -8.92
C LEU A 159 9.27 13.34 -8.67
N PRO A 160 10.04 13.94 -9.59
CA PRO A 160 10.63 15.26 -9.39
C PRO A 160 9.61 16.40 -9.33
N LEU A 161 8.40 16.19 -9.86
CA LEU A 161 7.33 17.20 -9.89
C LEU A 161 6.41 17.12 -8.67
N LEU A 162 6.53 16.06 -7.87
CA LEU A 162 5.78 15.93 -6.62
C LEU A 162 6.39 16.82 -5.54
N PRO A 163 5.57 17.41 -4.65
CA PRO A 163 6.08 18.25 -3.56
C PRO A 163 7.06 17.44 -2.70
N ALA A 164 8.19 18.03 -2.30
CA ALA A 164 9.24 17.35 -1.53
C ALA A 164 8.69 16.55 -0.34
N ASP A 165 9.38 15.48 0.05
CA ASP A 165 8.95 14.67 1.18
C ASP A 165 9.10 15.43 2.49
N GLU A 166 7.98 15.90 3.04
CA GLU A 166 7.88 16.28 4.46
C GLU A 166 8.16 15.08 5.38
N ALA A 167 8.22 13.85 4.84
CA ALA A 167 8.56 12.65 5.60
C ALA A 167 10.06 12.53 5.90
N GLU A 168 10.96 13.09 5.07
CA GLU A 168 12.41 13.03 5.32
C GLU A 168 12.91 14.17 6.23
N THR A 169 12.10 15.21 6.44
CA THR A 169 12.38 16.24 7.46
C THR A 169 11.77 15.91 8.83
N ALA A 170 11.08 14.78 8.96
CA ALA A 170 10.48 14.31 10.22
C ALA A 170 11.33 13.25 10.95
N ASP A 171 12.58 13.03 10.53
CA ASP A 171 13.55 12.22 11.27
C ASP A 171 14.41 13.03 12.26
N GLU A 172 14.05 14.30 12.56
CA GLU A 172 14.71 15.12 13.59
C GLU A 172 13.77 15.82 14.59
N ASP A 173 12.47 15.50 14.62
CA ASP A 173 11.62 15.93 15.74
C ASP A 173 11.53 14.82 16.79
N GLU A 174 12.39 14.95 17.80
CA GLU A 174 12.47 14.24 19.08
C GLU A 174 11.15 14.29 19.89
N ASP A 175 10.07 13.70 19.38
CA ASP A 175 8.96 13.29 20.23
C ASP A 175 8.89 11.76 20.22
N ASP A 176 9.28 11.12 21.35
CA ASP A 176 9.12 9.69 21.67
C ASP A 176 7.65 9.20 21.62
N SER A 177 6.76 9.99 21.01
CA SER A 177 5.36 9.69 20.81
C SER A 177 5.15 8.58 19.78
N ILE A 178 4.29 7.62 20.13
CA ILE A 178 3.86 6.59 19.19
C ILE A 178 2.83 7.20 18.23
N ARG A 179 3.12 7.19 16.93
CA ARG A 179 2.19 7.69 15.90
C ARG A 179 1.12 6.64 15.59
N VAL A 180 -0.14 6.98 15.86
CA VAL A 180 -1.28 6.06 15.73
C VAL A 180 -2.33 6.64 14.78
N ALA A 181 -2.74 5.87 13.78
CA ALA A 181 -3.91 6.18 12.96
C ALA A 181 -5.09 5.28 13.35
N ILE A 182 -6.28 5.88 13.52
CA ILE A 182 -7.53 5.14 13.77
C ILE A 182 -8.36 5.19 12.49
N VAL A 183 -8.53 4.03 11.86
CA VAL A 183 -9.20 3.88 10.57
C VAL A 183 -10.34 2.87 10.68
N GLY A 184 -11.21 2.81 9.69
CA GLY A 184 -12.39 1.94 9.71
C GLY A 184 -13.54 2.54 8.93
N ARG A 185 -14.61 1.77 8.75
CA ARG A 185 -15.79 2.20 7.98
C ARG A 185 -16.51 3.39 8.62
N PRO A 186 -17.35 4.11 7.87
CA PRO A 186 -18.33 5.02 8.46
C PRO A 186 -19.13 4.29 9.56
N ASN A 187 -19.50 5.01 10.63
CA ASN A 187 -20.28 4.49 11.75
C ASN A 187 -19.65 3.35 12.59
N ALA A 188 -18.43 2.91 12.28
CA ALA A 188 -17.68 1.95 13.11
C ALA A 188 -17.33 2.47 14.51
N GLY A 189 -17.52 3.77 14.78
CA GLY A 189 -17.31 4.41 16.09
C GLY A 189 -15.95 5.09 16.27
N LYS A 190 -15.25 5.42 15.18
CA LYS A 190 -13.96 6.13 15.18
C LYS A 190 -14.00 7.44 15.95
N SER A 191 -14.93 8.33 15.63
CA SER A 191 -15.06 9.63 16.31
C SER A 191 -15.37 9.46 17.79
N THR A 192 -16.22 8.47 18.15
CA THR A 192 -16.53 8.15 19.54
C THR A 192 -15.29 7.68 20.30
N LEU A 193 -14.46 6.81 19.70
CA LEU A 193 -13.22 6.35 20.29
C LEU A 193 -12.23 7.50 20.47
N ILE A 194 -12.00 8.31 19.44
CA ILE A 194 -11.08 9.45 19.49
C ILE A 194 -11.52 10.43 20.59
N ASN A 195 -12.81 10.81 20.62
CA ASN A 195 -13.33 11.71 21.65
C ASN A 195 -13.16 11.14 23.06
N ARG A 196 -13.38 9.84 23.25
CA ARG A 196 -13.16 9.21 24.55
C ARG A 196 -11.68 9.19 24.94
N LEU A 197 -10.79 8.85 24.01
CA LEU A 197 -9.34 8.88 24.26
C LEU A 197 -8.87 10.29 24.65
N LEU A 198 -9.42 11.34 24.03
CA LEU A 198 -9.11 12.73 24.35
C LEU A 198 -9.79 13.26 25.62
N GLY A 199 -10.92 12.67 26.02
CA GLY A 199 -11.71 13.10 27.18
C GLY A 199 -11.31 12.45 28.51
N GLU A 200 -10.59 11.32 28.48
CA GLU A 200 -10.24 10.58 29.70
C GLU A 200 -8.99 11.10 30.44
N GLU A 201 -8.06 11.81 29.79
CA GLU A 201 -6.88 12.42 30.44
C GLU A 201 -6.58 13.81 29.84
N ARG A 202 -6.19 14.76 30.71
CA ARG A 202 -6.04 16.19 30.39
C ARG A 202 -5.13 16.41 29.19
N LEU A 203 -5.67 17.02 28.14
CA LEU A 203 -4.89 17.66 27.07
C LEU A 203 -3.91 18.68 27.70
N ILE A 204 -2.63 18.32 27.84
CA ILE A 204 -1.58 19.34 27.85
C ILE A 204 -1.42 19.73 26.38
N VAL A 205 -2.19 20.73 25.95
CA VAL A 205 -1.87 21.46 24.72
C VAL A 205 -0.58 22.19 25.01
N SER A 206 0.55 21.61 24.60
CA SER A 206 1.81 22.33 24.57
C SER A 206 1.66 23.45 23.54
N ASN A 207 1.44 24.67 24.02
CA ASN A 207 1.44 25.90 23.21
C ASN A 207 2.89 26.29 22.84
N VAL A 208 3.71 25.35 22.38
CA VAL A 208 5.01 25.70 21.78
C VAL A 208 4.71 26.31 20.42
N ALA A 209 4.88 27.64 20.36
CA ALA A 209 4.78 28.43 19.14
C ALA A 209 5.75 27.87 18.09
N GLY A 210 5.19 27.24 17.06
CA GLY A 210 5.92 26.50 16.02
C GLY A 210 5.19 25.27 15.50
N THR A 211 4.27 24.70 16.29
CA THR A 211 3.50 23.48 15.94
C THR A 211 2.30 23.73 15.01
N THR A 212 2.10 24.97 14.54
CA THR A 212 0.91 25.41 13.78
C THR A 212 1.14 25.44 12.26
N ARG A 213 1.47 24.30 11.66
CA ARG A 213 1.29 24.15 10.19
C ARG A 213 0.45 22.95 9.78
N ASP A 214 0.33 21.92 10.61
CA ASP A 214 -0.47 20.73 10.28
C ASP A 214 -1.64 20.51 11.26
N PRO A 215 -2.87 20.93 10.92
CA PRO A 215 -4.08 20.72 11.74
C PRO A 215 -4.53 19.24 11.87
N ILE A 216 -3.63 18.28 11.61
CA ILE A 216 -3.90 16.86 11.37
C ILE A 216 -3.43 15.97 12.53
N ARG A 217 -2.45 16.42 13.34
CA ARG A 217 -1.86 15.64 14.44
C ARG A 217 -2.42 16.10 15.79
N VAL A 218 -2.82 15.15 16.64
CA VAL A 218 -3.27 15.45 18.01
C VAL A 218 -2.40 14.69 19.02
N PRO A 219 -1.64 15.41 19.86
CA PRO A 219 -0.89 14.76 20.93
C PRO A 219 -1.86 14.23 21.99
N LEU A 220 -1.52 13.05 22.52
CA LEU A 220 -2.23 12.35 23.57
C LEU A 220 -1.19 11.79 24.53
N GLU A 221 -1.35 12.03 25.82
CA GLU A 221 -0.56 11.36 26.85
C GLU A 221 -1.47 10.38 27.60
N ARG A 222 -1.00 9.15 27.79
CA ARG A 222 -1.72 8.14 28.58
C ARG A 222 -0.78 7.15 29.24
N ASP A 223 -1.03 6.82 30.49
CA ASP A 223 -0.21 5.87 31.26
C ASP A 223 1.30 6.23 31.23
N GLY A 224 1.62 7.54 31.25
CA GLY A 224 2.99 8.06 31.18
C GLY A 224 3.69 7.89 29.83
N ARG A 225 2.94 7.62 28.75
CA ARG A 225 3.45 7.50 27.38
C ARG A 225 2.80 8.54 26.47
N ARG A 226 3.59 9.08 25.56
CA ARG A 226 3.14 10.02 24.54
C ARG A 226 2.67 9.26 23.30
N TYR A 227 1.62 9.76 22.68
CA TYR A 227 1.03 9.28 21.45
C TYR A 227 0.71 10.48 20.57
N THR A 228 0.82 10.29 19.27
CA THR A 228 0.35 11.27 18.29
C THR A 228 -0.71 10.62 17.43
N LEU A 229 -1.96 11.05 17.61
CA LEU A 229 -3.08 10.62 16.77
C LEU A 229 -3.01 11.32 15.41
N ILE A 230 -2.88 10.54 14.35
CA ILE A 230 -2.83 11.01 12.97
C ILE A 230 -4.25 11.13 12.40
N ASP A 231 -4.52 12.29 11.79
CA ASP A 231 -5.74 12.60 11.01
C ASP A 231 -7.04 12.57 11.80
N THR A 232 -7.03 13.36 12.88
CA THR A 232 -8.20 13.60 13.74
C THR A 232 -8.99 14.86 13.34
N ALA A 233 -8.68 15.46 12.19
CA ALA A 233 -9.29 16.71 11.72
C ALA A 233 -10.82 16.61 11.57
N GLY A 234 -11.35 15.43 11.22
CA GLY A 234 -12.79 15.16 11.16
C GLY A 234 -13.47 15.12 12.53
N VAL A 235 -12.71 14.90 13.61
CA VAL A 235 -13.25 14.83 14.98
C VAL A 235 -13.25 16.20 15.65
N ARG A 236 -12.23 17.05 15.41
CA ARG A 236 -12.17 18.41 15.98
C ARG A 236 -13.21 19.38 15.41
N ARG A 237 -13.59 19.26 14.12
CA ARG A 237 -14.62 20.14 13.51
C ARG A 237 -16.06 19.77 13.91
N LYS A 238 -16.30 18.57 14.43
CA LYS A 238 -17.65 18.07 14.78
C LYS A 238 -18.27 18.65 16.05
N ALA A 239 -17.58 19.53 16.78
CA ALA A 239 -18.17 20.20 17.93
C ALA A 239 -19.18 21.31 17.55
N ARG A 240 -19.33 21.68 16.25
CA ARG A 240 -20.10 22.89 15.89
C ARG A 240 -21.00 22.89 14.64
N VAL A 241 -21.06 21.87 13.78
CA VAL A 241 -21.93 21.95 12.58
C VAL A 241 -22.52 20.59 12.18
N GLU A 242 -23.80 20.62 11.80
CA GLU A 242 -24.61 19.52 11.25
C GLU A 242 -24.01 18.90 9.98
N GLU A 243 -24.05 17.56 9.93
CA GLU A 243 -24.35 16.64 8.82
C GLU A 243 -24.04 17.00 7.34
N ALA A 244 -23.05 17.83 7.05
CA ALA A 244 -22.51 17.97 5.70
C ALA A 244 -21.52 16.82 5.40
N VAL A 245 -22.07 15.67 4.99
CA VAL A 245 -21.44 14.52 4.32
C VAL A 245 -19.98 14.27 4.73
N GLU A 246 -19.76 13.32 5.65
CA GLU A 246 -18.46 12.71 5.89
C GLU A 246 -17.99 11.89 4.66
N LYS A 247 -17.65 12.60 3.58
CA LYS A 247 -16.80 12.13 2.49
C LYS A 247 -15.38 12.06 3.03
N PHE A 248 -15.11 11.06 3.88
CA PHE A 248 -13.72 10.69 4.16
C PHE A 248 -13.08 10.31 2.82
N SER A 249 -12.20 11.18 2.32
CA SER A 249 -11.43 10.89 1.12
C SER A 249 -10.57 9.65 1.39
N VAL A 250 -10.70 8.63 0.55
CA VAL A 250 -9.89 7.39 0.58
C VAL A 250 -8.41 7.72 0.70
N ILE A 251 -8.00 8.78 0.00
CA ILE A 251 -6.66 9.35 -0.01
C ILE A 251 -6.20 9.70 1.41
N LYS A 252 -7.02 10.40 2.20
CA LYS A 252 -6.66 10.78 3.56
C LYS A 252 -6.44 9.55 4.43
N THR A 253 -7.28 8.52 4.28
CA THR A 253 -7.11 7.27 5.02
C THR A 253 -5.77 6.60 4.67
N LEU A 254 -5.41 6.54 3.39
CA LEU A 254 -4.12 6.01 2.94
C LEU A 254 -2.93 6.85 3.43
N GLN A 255 -3.03 8.18 3.37
CA GLN A 255 -2.01 9.09 3.89
C GLN A 255 -1.81 8.93 5.40
N SER A 256 -2.90 8.77 6.15
CA SER A 256 -2.88 8.58 7.61
C SER A 256 -2.27 7.25 8.00
N MET A 257 -2.58 6.17 7.26
CA MET A 257 -1.90 4.88 7.42
C MET A 257 -0.40 5.02 7.16
N ALA A 258 0.00 5.71 6.09
CA ALA A 258 1.42 5.90 5.74
C ALA A 258 2.18 6.79 6.74
N ALA A 259 1.52 7.73 7.41
CA ALA A 259 2.18 8.57 8.42
C ALA A 259 2.25 7.91 9.83
N ALA A 260 1.44 6.88 10.08
CA ALA A 260 1.40 6.19 11.37
C ALA A 260 2.51 5.14 11.51
N GLN A 261 2.82 4.75 12.74
CA GLN A 261 3.60 3.54 13.05
C GLN A 261 2.67 2.38 13.38
N VAL A 262 1.54 2.68 14.06
CA VAL A 262 0.49 1.71 14.37
C VAL A 262 -0.84 2.14 13.77
N VAL A 263 -1.48 1.24 13.04
CA VAL A 263 -2.84 1.43 12.52
C VAL A 263 -3.81 0.61 13.35
N VAL A 264 -4.83 1.29 13.90
CA VAL A 264 -5.95 0.66 14.59
C VAL A 264 -7.13 0.63 13.63
N VAL A 265 -7.49 -0.57 13.14
CA VAL A 265 -8.68 -0.75 12.31
C VAL A 265 -9.88 -1.03 13.20
N MET A 266 -10.87 -0.15 13.17
CA MET A 266 -12.13 -0.30 13.89
C MET A 266 -13.17 -1.03 13.05
N ILE A 267 -13.71 -2.10 13.61
CA ILE A 267 -14.76 -2.94 13.03
C ILE A 267 -15.98 -2.88 13.95
N ASP A 268 -17.17 -2.78 13.39
CA ASP A 268 -18.42 -2.89 14.15
C ASP A 268 -18.75 -4.36 14.43
N ALA A 269 -18.84 -4.76 15.70
CA ALA A 269 -19.16 -6.12 16.10
C ALA A 269 -20.58 -6.57 15.77
N ARG A 270 -21.50 -5.61 15.60
CA ARG A 270 -22.92 -5.87 15.33
C ARG A 270 -23.20 -6.07 13.84
N GLU A 271 -22.24 -5.66 13.01
CA GLU A 271 -22.28 -5.89 11.58
C GLU A 271 -21.35 -7.05 11.21
N ASN A 272 -21.62 -7.69 10.07
CA ASN A 272 -20.65 -8.61 9.51
C ASN A 272 -19.41 -7.83 9.05
N LEU A 273 -18.24 -8.48 9.13
CA LEU A 273 -17.02 -7.95 8.54
C LEU A 273 -17.29 -7.63 7.06
N ALA A 274 -17.11 -6.39 6.64
CA ALA A 274 -17.35 -6.01 5.26
C ALA A 274 -16.08 -6.18 4.42
N ASP A 275 -16.21 -6.22 3.09
CA ASP A 275 -15.06 -6.28 2.20
C ASP A 275 -14.19 -5.02 2.33
N GLN A 276 -14.79 -3.88 2.63
CA GLN A 276 -14.08 -2.64 2.92
C GLN A 276 -13.20 -2.74 4.18
N ASP A 277 -13.63 -3.46 5.22
CA ASP A 277 -12.77 -3.69 6.40
C ASP A 277 -11.51 -4.47 5.99
N LEU A 278 -11.67 -5.48 5.13
CA LEU A 278 -10.55 -6.26 4.60
C LEU A 278 -9.62 -5.42 3.73
N THR A 279 -10.16 -4.54 2.89
CA THR A 279 -9.35 -3.64 2.05
C THR A 279 -8.52 -2.68 2.90
N LEU A 280 -9.10 -2.08 3.95
CA LEU A 280 -8.37 -1.21 4.88
C LEU A 280 -7.26 -1.97 5.62
N ILE A 281 -7.53 -3.20 6.05
CA ILE A 281 -6.53 -4.07 6.67
C ILE A 281 -5.41 -4.39 5.68
N GLY A 282 -5.74 -4.77 4.45
CA GLY A 282 -4.78 -5.05 3.38
C GLY A 282 -3.84 -3.87 3.15
N HIS A 283 -4.36 -2.66 3.01
CA HIS A 283 -3.55 -1.45 2.85
C HIS A 283 -2.59 -1.19 4.02
N ALA A 284 -3.04 -1.41 5.27
CA ALA A 284 -2.16 -1.27 6.44
C ALA A 284 -1.01 -2.29 6.41
N VAL A 285 -1.28 -3.53 5.98
CA VAL A 285 -0.27 -4.59 5.83
C VAL A 285 0.71 -4.27 4.70
N ASP A 286 0.22 -3.83 3.55
CA ASP A 286 1.05 -3.46 2.39
C ASP A 286 1.99 -2.31 2.73
N GLU A 287 1.47 -1.35 3.48
CA GLU A 287 2.23 -0.21 3.99
C GLU A 287 3.26 -0.64 5.05
N GLY A 288 3.12 -1.84 5.61
CA GLY A 288 4.05 -2.42 6.57
C GLY A 288 3.84 -1.88 7.98
N ARG A 289 2.67 -1.32 8.27
CA ARG A 289 2.38 -0.75 9.58
C ARG A 289 2.02 -1.83 10.58
N ALA A 290 2.35 -1.59 11.84
CA ALA A 290 1.83 -2.41 12.92
C ALA A 290 0.29 -2.31 12.93
N LEU A 291 -0.39 -3.41 13.20
CA LEU A 291 -1.84 -3.52 13.06
C LEU A 291 -2.47 -4.03 14.35
N VAL A 292 -3.49 -3.31 14.81
CA VAL A 292 -4.39 -3.72 15.89
C VAL A 292 -5.82 -3.64 15.38
N ILE A 293 -6.61 -4.69 15.66
CA ILE A 293 -8.01 -4.77 15.24
C ILE A 293 -8.90 -4.49 16.45
N ALA A 294 -9.63 -3.39 16.41
CA ALA A 294 -10.55 -2.96 17.46
C ALA A 294 -11.99 -3.31 17.07
N VAL A 295 -12.55 -4.33 17.71
CA VAL A 295 -13.93 -4.80 17.51
C VAL A 295 -14.84 -4.02 18.46
N ASN A 296 -15.51 -3.00 17.93
CA ASN A 296 -16.27 -2.01 18.67
C ASN A 296 -17.76 -2.38 18.79
N LYS A 297 -18.50 -1.70 19.67
CA LYS A 297 -19.93 -1.95 19.98
C LYS A 297 -20.18 -3.35 20.56
N TRP A 298 -19.19 -3.88 21.27
CA TRP A 298 -19.24 -5.18 21.94
C TRP A 298 -20.21 -5.23 23.14
N ASP A 299 -20.55 -4.05 23.65
CA ASP A 299 -21.59 -3.87 24.65
C ASP A 299 -22.97 -4.31 24.13
N GLY A 300 -23.79 -4.87 25.03
CA GLY A 300 -25.16 -5.28 24.73
C GLY A 300 -25.32 -6.53 23.88
N MET A 301 -24.22 -7.15 23.40
CA MET A 301 -24.29 -8.41 22.65
C MET A 301 -24.48 -9.61 23.57
N ASP A 302 -25.36 -10.53 23.16
CA ASP A 302 -25.55 -11.83 23.82
C ASP A 302 -24.43 -12.82 23.49
N ALA A 303 -24.45 -14.00 24.12
CA ALA A 303 -23.42 -15.02 23.93
C ALA A 303 -23.36 -15.57 22.49
N TYR A 304 -24.52 -15.75 21.85
CA TYR A 304 -24.61 -16.28 20.49
C TYR A 304 -24.06 -15.28 19.47
N GLN A 305 -24.43 -14.00 19.58
CA GLN A 305 -23.94 -12.92 18.74
C GLN A 305 -22.41 -12.78 18.84
N ARG A 306 -21.86 -12.87 20.06
CA ARG A 306 -20.41 -12.81 20.29
C ARG A 306 -19.69 -13.98 19.63
N GLU A 307 -20.22 -15.19 19.76
CA GLU A 307 -19.65 -16.39 19.14
C GLU A 307 -19.68 -16.29 17.61
N GLN A 308 -20.79 -15.85 17.02
CA GLN A 308 -20.90 -15.66 15.56
C GLN A 308 -19.89 -14.62 15.05
N CYS A 309 -19.74 -13.50 15.75
CA CYS A 309 -18.77 -12.46 15.42
C CYS A 309 -17.33 -13.01 15.46
N GLN A 310 -16.97 -13.72 16.54
CA GLN A 310 -15.63 -14.32 16.69
C GLN A 310 -15.32 -15.32 15.57
N ARG A 311 -16.24 -16.24 15.27
CA ARG A 311 -16.08 -17.22 14.17
C ARG A 311 -15.93 -16.52 12.81
N ALA A 312 -16.67 -15.45 12.58
CA ALA A 312 -16.58 -14.68 11.34
C ALA A 312 -15.21 -14.00 11.20
N LEU A 313 -14.70 -13.41 12.28
CA LEU A 313 -13.37 -12.78 12.33
C LEU A 313 -12.27 -13.82 12.12
N GLU A 314 -12.30 -14.95 12.84
CA GLU A 314 -11.33 -16.05 12.69
C GLU A 314 -11.25 -16.57 11.26
N ARG A 315 -12.39 -16.74 10.59
CA ARG A 315 -12.43 -17.25 9.21
C ARG A 315 -11.92 -16.26 8.18
N ARG A 316 -12.18 -14.96 8.37
CA ARG A 316 -11.87 -13.94 7.34
C ARG A 316 -10.53 -13.24 7.56
N LEU A 317 -10.01 -13.21 8.79
CA LEU A 317 -8.78 -12.52 9.16
C LEU A 317 -7.56 -13.44 9.25
N VAL A 318 -7.62 -14.65 8.66
CA VAL A 318 -6.53 -15.64 8.65
C VAL A 318 -5.22 -15.06 8.12
N PHE A 319 -5.28 -14.13 7.15
CA PHE A 319 -4.10 -13.50 6.56
C PHE A 319 -3.41 -12.47 7.48
N VAL A 320 -4.07 -12.07 8.58
CA VAL A 320 -3.55 -11.20 9.64
C VAL A 320 -3.71 -11.83 11.03
N ASP A 321 -3.53 -13.15 11.13
CA ASP A 321 -3.59 -13.90 12.39
C ASP A 321 -2.67 -13.35 13.50
N TRP A 322 -1.60 -12.67 13.11
CA TRP A 322 -0.64 -12.00 13.96
C TRP A 322 -1.12 -10.66 14.53
N ALA A 323 -2.19 -10.08 13.99
CA ALA A 323 -2.75 -8.82 14.48
C ALA A 323 -3.61 -9.08 15.72
N LYS A 324 -3.38 -8.31 16.79
CA LYS A 324 -4.16 -8.49 18.02
C LYS A 324 -5.57 -7.94 17.84
N GLN A 325 -6.56 -8.80 18.05
CA GLN A 325 -7.97 -8.41 18.16
C GLN A 325 -8.28 -7.98 19.60
N VAL A 326 -8.94 -6.83 19.75
CA VAL A 326 -9.37 -6.27 21.04
C VAL A 326 -10.84 -5.90 20.95
N PHE A 327 -11.65 -6.43 21.86
CA PHE A 327 -13.08 -6.15 21.94
C PHE A 327 -13.33 -4.95 22.84
N ILE A 328 -13.98 -3.92 22.32
CA ILE A 328 -14.16 -2.65 23.02
C ILE A 328 -15.60 -2.15 22.94
N SER A 329 -15.92 -1.24 23.85
CA SER A 329 -17.02 -0.30 23.69
C SER A 329 -16.46 1.11 23.71
N ALA A 330 -16.35 1.73 22.53
CA ALA A 330 -15.96 3.13 22.43
C ALA A 330 -16.96 4.06 23.12
N LEU A 331 -18.21 3.63 23.35
CA LEU A 331 -19.28 4.38 24.02
C LEU A 331 -19.30 4.21 25.56
N HIS A 332 -18.83 3.09 26.09
CA HIS A 332 -18.73 2.88 27.54
C HIS A 332 -17.30 2.92 28.10
N GLY A 333 -16.28 2.90 27.24
CA GLY A 333 -14.86 2.89 27.62
C GLY A 333 -14.29 1.50 27.94
N SER A 334 -15.13 0.47 27.99
CA SER A 334 -14.70 -0.92 28.19
C SER A 334 -13.69 -1.35 27.12
N GLY A 335 -12.57 -1.95 27.54
CA GLY A 335 -11.53 -2.47 26.64
C GLY A 335 -10.50 -1.45 26.14
N LEU A 336 -10.68 -0.14 26.38
CA LEU A 336 -9.72 0.89 25.91
C LEU A 336 -8.30 0.70 26.46
N ARG A 337 -8.17 0.33 27.75
CA ARG A 337 -6.85 0.05 28.34
C ARG A 337 -6.16 -1.13 27.65
N GLU A 338 -6.90 -2.16 27.27
CA GLU A 338 -6.34 -3.29 26.53
C GLU A 338 -5.94 -2.88 25.12
N LEU A 339 -6.75 -2.04 24.46
CA LEU A 339 -6.45 -1.49 23.14
C LEU A 339 -5.12 -0.73 23.14
N MET A 340 -4.94 0.18 24.09
CA MET A 340 -3.70 0.97 24.17
C MET A 340 -2.48 0.11 24.50
N ARG A 341 -2.64 -0.92 25.35
CA ARG A 341 -1.57 -1.91 25.59
C ARG A 341 -1.24 -2.72 24.33
N ALA A 342 -2.25 -3.05 23.50
CA ALA A 342 -2.03 -3.73 22.24
C ALA A 342 -1.29 -2.84 21.24
N VAL A 343 -1.63 -1.55 21.15
CA VAL A 343 -0.91 -0.56 20.34
C VAL A 343 0.57 -0.48 20.76
N VAL A 344 0.84 -0.40 22.05
CA VAL A 344 2.21 -0.38 22.59
C VAL A 344 2.99 -1.64 22.23
N ARG A 345 2.38 -2.83 22.39
CA ARG A 345 3.03 -4.10 22.04
C ARG A 345 3.32 -4.19 20.54
N ALA A 346 2.36 -3.80 19.72
CA ALA A 346 2.50 -3.80 18.27
C ALA A 346 3.61 -2.84 17.81
N HIS A 347 3.67 -1.63 18.37
CA HIS A 347 4.76 -0.68 18.13
C HIS A 347 6.11 -1.27 18.52
N ALA A 348 6.25 -1.78 19.75
CA ALA A 348 7.50 -2.34 20.25
C ALA A 348 7.98 -3.55 19.45
N ALA A 349 7.06 -4.37 18.92
CA ALA A 349 7.39 -5.45 18.00
C ALA A 349 7.84 -4.91 16.64
N ALA A 350 7.17 -3.90 16.10
CA ALA A 350 7.48 -3.31 14.80
C ALA A 350 8.82 -2.58 14.77
N THR A 351 9.19 -1.92 15.88
CA THR A 351 10.45 -1.18 16.03
C THR A 351 11.55 -1.99 16.71
N LYS A 352 11.36 -3.30 16.88
CA LYS A 352 12.34 -4.17 17.55
C LYS A 352 13.64 -4.24 16.75
N GLU A 353 14.75 -3.96 17.42
CA GLU A 353 16.08 -4.16 16.85
C GLU A 353 16.44 -5.65 16.79
N LEU A 354 16.85 -6.11 15.61
CA LEU A 354 17.18 -7.51 15.35
C LEU A 354 18.64 -7.61 14.89
N GLY A 355 19.48 -8.32 15.64
CA GLY A 355 20.89 -8.49 15.30
C GLY A 355 21.12 -9.54 14.20
N SER A 356 22.08 -9.29 13.29
CA SER A 356 22.41 -10.20 12.18
C SER A 356 22.79 -11.61 12.63
N SER A 357 23.49 -11.75 13.76
CA SER A 357 23.86 -13.07 14.31
C SER A 357 22.63 -13.88 14.73
N GLU A 358 21.66 -13.24 15.40
CA GLU A 358 20.44 -13.93 15.84
C GLU A 358 19.52 -14.26 14.67
N LEU A 359 19.42 -13.36 13.70
CA LEU A 359 18.69 -13.59 12.45
C LEU A 359 19.28 -14.76 11.66
N THR A 360 20.61 -14.81 11.49
CA THR A 360 21.28 -15.88 10.75
C THR A 360 21.11 -17.24 11.46
N LYS A 361 21.31 -17.30 12.78
CA LYS A 361 21.06 -18.53 13.55
C LYS A 361 19.60 -18.99 13.47
N THR A 362 18.66 -18.05 13.42
CA THR A 362 17.23 -18.37 13.26
C THR A 362 16.93 -18.89 11.86
N LEU A 363 17.54 -18.30 10.83
CA LEU A 363 17.45 -18.74 9.44
C LEU A 363 17.96 -20.17 9.27
N GLU A 364 19.12 -20.50 9.84
CA GLU A 364 19.71 -21.84 9.80
C GLU A 364 18.74 -22.87 10.40
N LYS A 365 18.18 -22.60 11.58
CA LYS A 365 17.17 -23.46 12.21
C LYS A 365 15.91 -23.63 11.36
N ALA A 366 15.45 -22.54 10.74
CA ALA A 366 14.29 -22.58 9.86
C ALA A 366 14.56 -23.47 8.63
N TYR A 367 15.76 -23.35 8.05
CA TYR A 367 16.18 -24.14 6.90
C TYR A 367 16.36 -25.62 7.22
N GLU A 368 16.91 -25.94 8.40
CA GLU A 368 17.04 -27.31 8.90
C GLU A 368 15.69 -27.97 9.17
N SER A 369 14.74 -27.21 9.74
CA SER A 369 13.41 -27.72 10.06
C SER A 369 12.58 -28.01 8.81
N TYR A 370 12.69 -27.15 7.79
CA TYR A 370 12.00 -27.31 6.53
C TYR A 370 12.81 -26.71 5.39
N GLN A 371 13.30 -27.59 4.50
CA GLN A 371 14.12 -27.18 3.36
C GLN A 371 13.26 -26.63 2.21
N PRO A 372 13.76 -25.65 1.44
CA PRO A 372 13.04 -25.12 0.30
C PRO A 372 12.94 -26.17 -0.82
N PRO A 373 11.85 -26.16 -1.61
CA PRO A 373 11.67 -27.09 -2.71
C PRO A 373 12.78 -26.94 -3.76
N LEU A 374 13.12 -28.05 -4.42
CA LEU A 374 14.14 -28.06 -5.47
C LEU A 374 13.64 -27.31 -6.71
N VAL A 375 14.48 -26.41 -7.23
CA VAL A 375 14.22 -25.72 -8.50
C VAL A 375 15.27 -26.13 -9.51
N ARG A 376 14.83 -26.78 -10.60
CA ARG A 376 15.71 -27.36 -11.63
C ARG A 376 16.79 -28.26 -11.02
N GLY A 377 16.39 -29.13 -10.09
CA GLY A 377 17.27 -30.13 -9.47
C GLY A 377 18.19 -29.63 -8.35
N HIS A 378 18.12 -28.36 -7.94
CA HIS A 378 18.89 -27.85 -6.81
C HIS A 378 18.05 -27.00 -5.87
N ALA A 379 18.29 -27.11 -4.56
CA ALA A 379 17.67 -26.27 -3.55
C ALA A 379 18.29 -24.86 -3.56
N PRO A 380 17.50 -23.79 -3.38
CA PRO A 380 18.01 -22.49 -2.99
C PRO A 380 18.85 -22.60 -1.71
N LYS A 381 20.01 -21.95 -1.68
CA LYS A 381 20.88 -21.93 -0.48
C LYS A 381 20.75 -20.57 0.18
N LEU A 382 20.30 -20.56 1.42
CA LEU A 382 20.21 -19.36 2.25
C LEU A 382 21.44 -19.33 3.15
N ARG A 383 22.26 -18.28 3.07
CA ARG A 383 23.58 -18.23 3.70
C ARG A 383 23.58 -17.44 5.01
N PHE A 384 23.03 -16.24 4.98
CA PHE A 384 22.96 -15.38 6.16
C PHE A 384 21.80 -14.38 6.03
N ALA A 385 21.41 -13.81 7.17
CA ALA A 385 20.36 -12.80 7.26
C ALA A 385 20.84 -11.60 8.08
N HIS A 386 20.42 -10.39 7.70
CA HIS A 386 20.69 -9.16 8.42
C HIS A 386 19.45 -8.26 8.41
N PRO A 387 19.31 -7.32 9.36
CA PRO A 387 18.21 -6.36 9.36
C PRO A 387 18.33 -5.41 8.17
N GLY A 388 17.22 -5.15 7.48
CA GLY A 388 17.13 -4.19 6.36
C GLY A 388 16.27 -2.97 6.65
N GLY A 389 15.71 -2.86 7.85
CA GLY A 389 14.83 -1.77 8.26
C GLY A 389 13.96 -2.16 9.45
N SER A 390 13.43 -1.15 10.13
CA SER A 390 12.46 -1.28 11.23
C SER A 390 11.12 -0.65 10.81
N ASN A 391 10.02 -1.09 11.44
CA ASN A 391 8.67 -0.61 11.20
C ASN A 391 8.21 -0.62 9.71
N PRO A 392 8.11 -1.80 9.09
CA PRO A 392 8.13 -3.13 9.71
C PRO A 392 9.53 -3.74 9.82
N PRO A 393 9.75 -4.72 10.72
CA PRO A 393 10.95 -5.53 10.75
C PRO A 393 11.21 -6.15 9.37
N THR A 394 12.27 -5.68 8.73
CA THR A 394 12.67 -6.13 7.40
C THR A 394 13.92 -6.98 7.52
N ILE A 395 13.86 -8.20 7.01
CA ILE A 395 14.95 -9.17 7.07
C ILE A 395 15.46 -9.40 5.64
N VAL A 396 16.74 -9.10 5.42
CA VAL A 396 17.39 -9.32 4.13
C VAL A 396 18.17 -10.62 4.19
N ILE A 397 17.75 -11.60 3.37
CA ILE A 397 18.34 -12.93 3.30
C ILE A 397 19.22 -13.03 2.05
N HIS A 398 20.49 -13.30 2.25
CA HIS A 398 21.45 -13.52 1.18
C HIS A 398 21.63 -14.99 0.87
N GLY A 399 21.74 -15.32 -0.42
CA GLY A 399 21.89 -16.70 -0.83
C GLY A 399 22.22 -16.87 -2.30
N SER A 400 21.94 -18.08 -2.80
CA SER A 400 22.00 -18.39 -4.22
C SER A 400 20.67 -18.98 -4.67
N ARG A 401 20.20 -18.57 -5.85
CA ARG A 401 18.92 -18.99 -6.43
C ARG A 401 17.72 -18.56 -5.58
N THR A 402 17.88 -17.48 -4.82
CA THR A 402 16.86 -16.92 -3.94
C THR A 402 15.70 -16.32 -4.72
N LYS A 403 15.93 -15.88 -5.98
CA LYS A 403 14.87 -15.48 -6.94
C LYS A 403 13.87 -16.60 -7.26
N HIS A 404 14.20 -17.85 -6.96
CA HIS A 404 13.34 -19.01 -7.20
C HIS A 404 12.64 -19.54 -5.95
N ILE A 405 12.74 -18.83 -4.83
CA ILE A 405 12.02 -19.19 -3.61
C ILE A 405 10.52 -19.00 -3.85
N ALA A 406 9.75 -20.07 -3.59
CA ALA A 406 8.30 -20.02 -3.74
C ALA A 406 7.66 -19.14 -2.65
N PRO A 407 6.57 -18.41 -2.94
CA PRO A 407 5.87 -17.58 -1.95
C PRO A 407 5.46 -18.33 -0.68
N ALA A 408 5.09 -19.62 -0.80
CA ALA A 408 4.76 -20.45 0.35
C ALA A 408 5.95 -20.63 1.33
N TYR A 409 7.17 -20.78 0.79
CA TYR A 409 8.37 -20.89 1.61
C TYR A 409 8.75 -19.56 2.26
N GLN A 410 8.53 -18.44 1.56
CA GLN A 410 8.68 -17.11 2.15
C GLN A 410 7.73 -16.92 3.34
N ARG A 411 6.43 -17.26 3.21
CA ARG A 411 5.47 -17.20 4.32
C ARG A 411 5.86 -18.10 5.49
N TYR A 412 6.41 -19.27 5.20
CA TYR A 412 6.97 -20.16 6.22
C TYR A 412 8.08 -19.45 7.01
N LEU A 413 9.05 -18.84 6.33
CA LEU A 413 10.11 -18.08 6.98
C LEU A 413 9.55 -16.92 7.79
N GLU A 414 8.66 -16.11 7.22
CA GLU A 414 7.99 -15.00 7.91
C GLU A 414 7.36 -15.48 9.22
N ASN A 415 6.59 -16.56 9.20
CA ASN A 415 5.96 -17.13 10.39
C ASN A 415 6.97 -17.70 11.39
N PHE A 416 8.06 -18.31 10.90
CA PHE A 416 9.12 -18.83 11.76
C PHE A 416 9.84 -17.69 12.51
N PHE A 417 10.23 -16.63 11.80
CA PHE A 417 10.80 -15.42 12.39
C PHE A 417 9.82 -14.77 13.37
N ARG A 418 8.55 -14.61 12.98
CA ARG A 418 7.51 -14.00 13.83
C ARG A 418 7.37 -14.71 15.17
N LYS A 419 7.26 -16.04 15.15
CA LYS A 419 7.14 -16.87 16.36
C LYS A 419 8.41 -16.79 17.21
N ARG A 420 9.59 -16.91 16.58
CA ARG A 420 10.88 -16.89 17.29
C ARG A 420 11.11 -15.58 18.04
N PHE A 421 10.77 -14.46 17.41
CA PHE A 421 11.04 -13.11 17.93
C PHE A 421 9.86 -12.49 18.70
N ARG A 422 8.72 -13.19 18.77
CA ARG A 422 7.46 -12.72 19.38
C ARG A 422 6.99 -11.40 18.79
N LEU A 423 7.00 -11.32 17.46
CA LEU A 423 6.63 -10.12 16.71
C LEU A 423 5.09 -10.04 16.55
N GLU A 424 4.42 -9.78 17.66
CA GLU A 424 2.96 -9.62 17.72
C GLU A 424 2.53 -8.27 17.15
N GLY A 425 1.44 -8.23 16.37
CA GLY A 425 0.88 -7.00 15.86
C GLY A 425 1.69 -6.29 14.77
N THR A 426 2.73 -6.92 14.22
CA THR A 426 3.51 -6.36 13.09
C THR A 426 3.64 -7.36 11.94
N PRO A 427 3.56 -6.92 10.68
CA PRO A 427 4.01 -7.72 9.55
C PRO A 427 5.55 -7.84 9.58
N ILE A 428 6.08 -8.83 8.85
CA ILE A 428 7.51 -9.02 8.62
C ILE A 428 7.75 -8.97 7.12
N ARG A 429 8.74 -8.20 6.67
CA ARG A 429 9.14 -8.19 5.27
C ARG A 429 10.41 -9.00 5.11
N ILE A 430 10.41 -9.96 4.19
CA ILE A 430 11.61 -10.70 3.81
C ILE A 430 12.02 -10.27 2.41
N SER A 431 13.23 -9.74 2.28
CA SER A 431 13.85 -9.45 0.99
C SER A 431 14.93 -10.48 0.70
N PHE A 432 14.89 -11.07 -0.48
CA PHE A 432 15.90 -12.01 -0.93
C PHE A 432 16.92 -11.33 -1.84
N ARG A 433 18.22 -11.55 -1.56
CA ARG A 433 19.31 -11.08 -2.41
C ARG A 433 20.13 -12.28 -2.87
N ASP A 434 20.24 -12.43 -4.19
CA ASP A 434 21.22 -13.32 -4.78
C ASP A 434 22.60 -12.69 -4.69
N GLY A 435 23.61 -13.49 -4.33
CA GLY A 435 24.99 -13.07 -4.54
C GLY A 435 25.29 -12.92 -6.03
N ASP A 436 26.15 -11.96 -6.38
CA ASP A 436 26.64 -11.81 -7.74
C ASP A 436 27.25 -13.13 -8.21
N ASN A 437 26.70 -13.68 -9.30
CA ASN A 437 27.23 -14.90 -9.88
C ASN A 437 28.52 -14.56 -10.64
N PRO A 438 29.72 -14.97 -10.17
CA PRO A 438 31.00 -14.62 -10.82
C PRO A 438 31.16 -15.21 -12.24
N PHE A 439 30.23 -16.08 -12.63
CA PHE A 439 30.18 -16.75 -13.93
C PHE A 439 29.02 -16.26 -14.82
N ALA A 440 28.26 -15.24 -14.40
CA ALA A 440 27.26 -14.62 -15.26
C ALA A 440 27.94 -14.09 -16.55
N GLY A 441 27.42 -14.49 -17.71
CA GLY A 441 27.99 -14.13 -19.01
C GLY A 441 29.17 -14.99 -19.51
N LYS A 442 29.77 -15.86 -18.67
CA LYS A 442 30.81 -16.79 -19.12
C LYS A 442 30.16 -18.02 -19.76
N LYS A 443 30.39 -18.24 -21.07
CA LYS A 443 30.00 -19.50 -21.73
C LYS A 443 30.73 -20.65 -21.04
N ASN A 444 29.98 -21.61 -20.51
CA ASN A 444 30.55 -22.83 -19.96
C ASN A 444 31.23 -23.60 -21.11
N VAL A 445 32.55 -23.50 -21.23
CA VAL A 445 33.34 -24.24 -22.21
C VAL A 445 33.37 -25.68 -21.73
N LEU A 446 32.51 -26.51 -22.33
CA LEU A 446 32.45 -27.93 -22.03
C LEU A 446 33.81 -28.56 -22.35
N THR A 447 34.36 -29.34 -21.43
CA THR A 447 35.56 -30.14 -21.70
C THR A 447 35.26 -31.20 -22.77
N GLU A 448 36.28 -31.68 -23.49
CA GLU A 448 36.09 -32.72 -24.52
C GLU A 448 35.32 -33.95 -23.99
N GLY A 449 35.57 -34.35 -22.74
CA GLY A 449 34.84 -35.42 -22.08
C GLY A 449 33.36 -35.13 -21.88
N GLN A 450 33.00 -33.89 -21.52
CA GLN A 450 31.61 -33.46 -21.37
C GLN A 450 30.89 -33.36 -22.72
N ILE A 451 31.60 -32.91 -23.77
CA ILE A 451 31.09 -32.89 -25.15
C ILE A 451 30.78 -34.32 -25.61
N ARG A 452 31.71 -35.27 -25.44
CA ARG A 452 31.51 -36.69 -25.78
C ARG A 452 30.34 -37.30 -25.00
N LYS A 453 30.20 -37.00 -23.70
CA LYS A 453 29.09 -37.48 -22.86
C LYS A 453 27.74 -36.93 -23.34
N ARG A 454 27.67 -35.64 -23.69
CA ARG A 454 26.45 -35.00 -24.21
C ARG A 454 26.06 -35.57 -25.58
N GLN A 455 27.03 -35.76 -26.48
CA GLN A 455 26.80 -36.38 -27.78
C GLN A 455 26.31 -37.83 -27.66
N ARG A 456 26.87 -38.61 -26.74
CA ARG A 456 26.40 -39.98 -26.44
C ARG A 456 24.95 -39.97 -25.94
N MET A 457 24.62 -39.10 -25.00
CA MET A 457 23.28 -38.98 -24.45
C MET A 457 22.24 -38.56 -25.51
N ILE A 458 22.60 -37.65 -26.42
CA ILE A 458 21.75 -37.25 -27.56
C ILE A 458 21.56 -38.42 -28.54
N ARG A 459 22.61 -39.20 -28.83
CA ARG A 459 22.52 -40.39 -29.70
C ARG A 459 21.62 -41.46 -29.09
N GLU A 460 21.74 -41.71 -27.78
CA GLU A 460 20.88 -42.67 -27.05
C GLU A 460 19.42 -42.21 -27.01
N MET A 461 19.16 -40.91 -26.81
CA MET A 461 17.80 -40.35 -26.91
C MET A 461 17.19 -40.47 -28.31
N LYS A 462 17.98 -40.23 -29.37
CA LYS A 462 17.52 -40.40 -30.76
C LYS A 462 17.24 -41.87 -31.10
N LYS A 463 18.03 -42.81 -30.54
CA LYS A 463 17.78 -44.26 -30.67
C LYS A 463 16.52 -44.72 -29.95
N ARG A 464 16.13 -44.08 -28.83
CA ARG A 464 14.87 -44.38 -28.10
C ARG A 464 13.61 -43.78 -28.74
N LYS A 465 13.76 -42.81 -29.65
CA LYS A 465 12.66 -42.16 -30.38
C LYS A 465 12.39 -42.79 -31.77
N ARG A 466 13.27 -43.69 -32.21
CA ARG A 466 13.02 -44.63 -33.33
C ARG A 466 12.59 -45.95 -32.72
#